data_AF-A0A2G2ZX96-F1
#
_entry.id   AF-A0A2G2ZX96-F1
#
_cell.length_a   1.000
_cell.length_b   1.000
_cell.length_c   1.000
_cell.angle_alpha   90.00
_cell.angle_beta   90.00
_cell.angle_gamma   90.00
#
_symmetry.space_group_name_H-M   'P 1'
#
loop_
_entity.id
_entity.type
_entity.pdbx_description
1 polymer ?
#
loop_
_entity_poly.entity_id
_entity_poly.type
_entity_poly.pdbx_seq_one_letter_code
_entity_poly.pdbx_strand_id
1 'polypeptide(L)'
;MCSPIYIQNSFSESPTSPLMIDHIQVLDSFKTPYIQHYILEMPISDISSDLTIEVGSASFALHKFPLVLQSGRIRKLLLETKDTKVSRIYLTSLPGGSDAFELAAKFCYGVNVKITISNVVLLRCTTRFMEMIEDISEKNLEIRTEVFFKDVVFPNISNSISVLYRCETLQSVSKEVNLVSQLINTIVNNACKEQLTSGFSKLEYNFPPRPVQ
;
A
#
# COMPACT_ATOMS: atom_id res chain seq x y z
N MET A 1 14.02 -4.01 22.00
CA MET A 1 12.86 -4.81 22.45
C MET A 1 11.73 -4.51 21.48
N CYS A 2 11.43 -5.44 20.58
CA CYS A 2 10.31 -5.28 19.64
C CYS A 2 9.08 -5.96 20.25
N SER A 3 7.99 -5.21 20.40
CA SER A 3 6.72 -5.76 20.88
C SER A 3 6.15 -6.72 19.82
N PRO A 4 5.66 -7.91 20.19
CA PRO A 4 4.86 -8.74 19.30
C PRO A 4 3.54 -8.02 19.01
N ILE A 5 3.07 -8.11 17.77
CA ILE A 5 1.69 -7.74 17.42
C ILE A 5 0.79 -8.83 18.03
N TYR A 6 0.23 -8.59 19.21
CA TYR A 6 -0.69 -9.53 19.88
C TYR A 6 -2.12 -9.35 19.37
N ILE A 7 -2.75 -10.45 18.94
CA ILE A 7 -4.19 -10.55 18.67
C ILE A 7 -4.73 -11.59 19.67
N GLN A 8 -5.60 -11.19 20.60
CA GLN A 8 -6.19 -12.10 21.62
C GLN A 8 -7.36 -12.90 21.03
N ASN A 9 -7.42 -14.20 21.38
CA ASN A 9 -8.30 -15.24 20.85
C ASN A 9 -9.22 -15.83 21.93
N SER A 10 -10.27 -16.55 21.51
CA SER A 10 -10.96 -17.55 22.35
C SER A 10 -11.46 -18.77 21.57
N PHE A 11 -10.90 -19.93 21.94
CA PHE A 11 -11.36 -21.34 21.89
C PHE A 11 -11.19 -22.28 20.66
N SER A 12 -10.39 -23.34 20.95
CA SER A 12 -10.50 -24.81 20.71
C SER A 12 -10.38 -25.49 19.33
N GLU A 13 -9.30 -26.29 19.27
CA GLU A 13 -9.10 -27.66 18.72
C GLU A 13 -8.78 -27.92 17.22
N SER A 14 -7.75 -28.79 17.07
CA SER A 14 -7.04 -29.32 15.88
C SER A 14 -7.81 -30.44 15.14
N PRO A 15 -7.44 -30.99 13.93
CA PRO A 15 -6.14 -31.68 13.67
C PRO A 15 -5.58 -31.81 12.22
N THR A 16 -4.26 -32.11 12.15
CA THR A 16 -3.52 -33.07 11.26
C THR A 16 -3.19 -32.80 9.76
N SER A 17 -1.87 -32.90 9.48
CA SER A 17 -1.11 -33.04 8.19
C SER A 17 -1.24 -34.45 7.53
N PRO A 18 -0.77 -34.81 6.27
CA PRO A 18 0.49 -34.39 5.62
C PRO A 18 0.66 -34.39 4.04
N LEU A 19 1.72 -33.67 3.59
CA LEU A 19 2.63 -33.82 2.41
C LEU A 19 2.26 -33.40 0.95
N MET A 20 2.93 -32.30 0.52
CA MET A 20 3.78 -32.10 -0.68
C MET A 20 3.28 -32.53 -2.07
N ILE A 21 2.70 -31.58 -2.83
CA ILE A 21 2.53 -31.62 -4.29
C ILE A 21 2.91 -30.25 -4.87
N ASP A 22 3.69 -30.26 -5.96
CA ASP A 22 4.18 -29.18 -6.84
C ASP A 22 3.92 -27.70 -6.50
N HIS A 23 5.00 -26.95 -6.33
CA HIS A 23 5.02 -25.51 -6.01
C HIS A 23 4.21 -24.61 -6.98
N ILE A 24 3.96 -25.05 -8.21
CA ILE A 24 3.09 -24.35 -9.18
C ILE A 24 1.61 -24.72 -8.95
N GLN A 25 1.29 -25.99 -8.69
CA GLN A 25 -0.07 -26.43 -8.35
C GLN A 25 -0.54 -25.90 -6.99
N VAL A 26 0.36 -25.77 -6.01
CA VAL A 26 0.04 -25.18 -4.70
C VAL A 26 -0.38 -23.73 -4.85
N LEU A 27 0.34 -22.93 -5.66
CA LEU A 27 -0.01 -21.53 -5.89
C LEU A 27 -1.33 -21.37 -6.65
N ASP A 28 -1.60 -22.23 -7.63
CA ASP A 28 -2.87 -22.25 -8.37
C ASP A 28 -4.04 -22.80 -7.53
N SER A 29 -3.77 -23.71 -6.58
CA SER A 29 -4.79 -24.20 -5.64
C SER A 29 -5.30 -23.10 -4.71
N PHE A 30 -4.42 -22.18 -4.29
CA PHE A 30 -4.74 -21.02 -3.46
C PHE A 30 -5.59 -19.95 -4.15
N LYS A 31 -5.75 -20.00 -5.48
CA LYS A 31 -6.65 -19.10 -6.23
C LYS A 31 -8.11 -19.54 -6.20
N THR A 32 -8.43 -20.71 -5.63
CA THR A 32 -9.83 -21.11 -5.54
C THR A 32 -10.55 -20.24 -4.49
N PRO A 33 -11.77 -19.72 -4.80
CA PRO A 33 -12.53 -18.86 -3.87
C PRO A 33 -12.74 -19.50 -2.49
N TYR A 34 -12.76 -20.83 -2.44
CA TYR A 34 -12.87 -21.61 -1.23
C TYR A 34 -11.66 -21.46 -0.29
N ILE A 35 -10.43 -21.55 -0.80
CA ILE A 35 -9.24 -21.44 0.06
C ILE A 35 -9.04 -20.00 0.56
N GLN A 36 -9.42 -19.01 -0.26
CA GLN A 36 -9.37 -17.60 0.11
C GLN A 36 -10.33 -17.27 1.27
N HIS A 37 -11.52 -17.87 1.30
CA HIS A 37 -12.48 -17.71 2.41
C HIS A 37 -12.04 -18.46 3.68
N TYR A 38 -11.49 -19.67 3.55
CA TYR A 38 -11.06 -20.48 4.70
C TYR A 38 -9.86 -19.89 5.47
N ILE A 39 -8.98 -19.12 4.80
CA ILE A 39 -7.76 -18.62 5.44
C ILE A 39 -7.92 -17.21 6.02
N LEU A 40 -8.87 -16.40 5.52
CA LEU A 40 -9.28 -15.15 6.19
C LEU A 40 -9.91 -15.41 7.57
N GLU A 41 -10.44 -16.62 7.79
CA GLU A 41 -11.12 -17.06 9.02
C GLU A 41 -10.19 -17.84 9.98
N MET A 42 -8.94 -18.16 9.60
CA MET A 42 -8.01 -18.89 10.47
C MET A 42 -7.29 -17.95 11.46
N PRO A 43 -7.21 -18.28 12.77
CA PRO A 43 -6.41 -17.53 13.71
C PRO A 43 -4.92 -17.82 13.50
N ILE A 44 -4.24 -16.86 12.87
CA ILE A 44 -2.80 -16.91 12.52
C ILE A 44 -1.88 -16.97 13.77
N SER A 45 -2.41 -16.73 14.97
CA SER A 45 -1.64 -16.64 16.22
C SER A 45 -1.15 -17.98 16.79
N ASP A 46 -1.68 -19.12 16.35
CA ASP A 46 -1.30 -20.45 16.88
C ASP A 46 -0.27 -21.19 16.00
N ILE A 47 0.29 -20.51 15.00
CA ILE A 47 1.23 -21.09 14.03
C ILE A 47 2.58 -20.38 14.15
N SER A 48 3.67 -21.18 14.20
CA SER A 48 5.03 -20.65 14.11
C SER A 48 5.21 -19.96 12.76
N SER A 49 5.70 -18.72 12.77
CA SER A 49 6.07 -17.99 11.55
C SER A 49 6.97 -18.85 10.66
N ASP A 50 6.65 -18.94 9.37
CA ASP A 50 7.41 -19.70 8.38
C ASP A 50 8.30 -18.79 7.49
N LEU A 51 8.25 -17.46 7.70
CA LEU A 51 9.02 -16.46 6.98
C LEU A 51 9.50 -15.34 7.90
N THR A 52 10.74 -14.92 7.71
CA THR A 52 11.34 -13.71 8.30
C THR A 52 11.64 -12.74 7.17
N ILE A 53 11.19 -11.50 7.27
CA ILE A 53 11.58 -10.44 6.34
C ILE A 53 12.42 -9.41 7.08
N GLU A 54 13.59 -9.10 6.55
CA GLU A 54 14.47 -8.06 7.06
C GLU A 54 14.39 -6.80 6.19
N VAL A 55 14.14 -5.67 6.82
CA VAL A 55 14.05 -4.33 6.20
C VAL A 55 14.89 -3.36 7.00
N GLY A 56 16.09 -3.03 6.50
CA GLY A 56 17.05 -2.23 7.26
C GLY A 56 17.46 -2.96 8.54
N SER A 57 17.24 -2.33 9.70
CA SER A 57 17.51 -2.92 11.02
C SER A 57 16.32 -3.68 11.62
N ALA A 58 15.16 -3.66 10.97
CA ALA A 58 13.95 -4.33 11.46
C ALA A 58 13.81 -5.74 10.88
N SER A 59 13.29 -6.65 11.70
CA SER A 59 13.01 -8.04 11.32
C SER A 59 11.56 -8.38 11.67
N PHE A 60 10.85 -8.97 10.71
CA PHE A 60 9.43 -9.31 10.80
C PHE A 60 9.25 -10.81 10.67
N ALA A 61 8.77 -11.46 11.74
CA ALA A 61 8.34 -12.86 11.72
C ALA A 61 6.90 -12.93 11.20
N LEU A 62 6.72 -13.50 10.02
CA LEU A 62 5.49 -13.48 9.22
C LEU A 62 5.20 -14.87 8.64
N HIS A 63 4.08 -14.93 7.91
CA HIS A 63 3.59 -16.11 7.22
C HIS A 63 3.75 -15.90 5.70
N LYS A 64 4.24 -16.90 4.98
CA LYS A 64 4.44 -16.84 3.52
C LYS A 64 3.12 -16.55 2.80
N PHE A 65 2.06 -17.23 3.21
CA PHE A 65 0.79 -17.23 2.48
C PHE A 65 0.15 -15.84 2.31
N PRO A 66 -0.11 -15.05 3.38
CA PRO A 66 -0.69 -13.71 3.23
C PRO A 66 0.13 -12.80 2.32
N LEU A 67 1.46 -12.91 2.37
CA LEU A 67 2.33 -12.06 1.56
C LEU A 67 2.40 -12.50 0.10
N VAL A 68 2.49 -13.80 -0.17
CA VAL A 68 2.54 -14.36 -1.54
C VAL A 68 1.25 -14.05 -2.30
N LEU A 69 0.12 -14.05 -1.59
CA LEU A 69 -1.17 -13.70 -2.15
C LEU A 69 -1.31 -12.23 -2.53
N GLN A 70 -0.46 -11.33 -2.03
CA GLN A 70 -0.67 -9.88 -2.17
C GLN A 70 0.54 -9.16 -2.78
N SER A 71 1.74 -9.78 -2.74
CA SER A 71 3.00 -9.21 -3.24
C SER A 71 3.61 -10.09 -4.32
N GLY A 72 3.67 -9.56 -5.55
CA GLY A 72 4.38 -10.19 -6.66
C GLY A 72 5.88 -10.35 -6.40
N ARG A 73 6.50 -9.37 -5.73
CA ARG A 73 7.94 -9.43 -5.39
C ARG A 73 8.23 -10.55 -4.40
N ILE A 74 7.47 -10.67 -3.31
CA ILE A 74 7.68 -11.73 -2.32
C ILE A 74 7.45 -13.10 -2.96
N ARG A 75 6.40 -13.25 -3.78
CA ARG A 75 6.14 -14.46 -4.56
C ARG A 75 7.35 -14.83 -5.42
N LYS A 76 7.90 -13.88 -6.18
CA LYS A 76 9.07 -14.10 -7.04
C LYS A 76 10.32 -14.50 -6.24
N LEU A 77 10.62 -13.80 -5.15
CA LEU A 77 11.79 -14.10 -4.31
C LEU A 77 11.73 -15.50 -3.68
N LEU A 78 10.53 -15.95 -3.29
CA LEU A 78 10.33 -17.29 -2.77
C LEU A 78 10.45 -18.38 -3.85
N LEU A 79 10.05 -18.10 -5.09
CA LEU A 79 10.18 -19.04 -6.22
C LEU A 79 11.61 -19.15 -6.75
N GLU A 80 12.37 -18.05 -6.77
CA GLU A 80 13.75 -18.02 -7.28
C GLU A 80 14.72 -18.76 -6.35
N THR A 81 14.35 -18.99 -5.10
CA THR A 81 15.22 -19.71 -4.20
C THR A 81 15.06 -21.22 -4.35
N LYS A 82 16.14 -21.90 -4.75
CA LYS A 82 16.20 -23.35 -4.96
C LYS A 82 16.05 -24.17 -3.66
N ASP A 83 16.09 -23.52 -2.51
CA ASP A 83 15.91 -24.14 -1.20
C ASP A 83 14.48 -23.92 -0.71
N THR A 84 13.71 -25.02 -0.58
CA THR A 84 12.34 -24.98 -0.07
C THR A 84 12.25 -24.53 1.39
N LYS A 85 13.39 -24.44 2.08
CA LYS A 85 13.51 -24.00 3.48
C LYS A 85 13.78 -22.51 3.64
N VAL A 86 13.72 -21.68 2.59
CA VAL A 86 13.87 -20.23 2.79
C VAL A 86 12.83 -19.73 3.77
N SER A 87 13.33 -19.33 4.92
CA SER A 87 12.61 -18.69 6.01
C SER A 87 13.08 -17.26 6.19
N ARG A 88 13.93 -16.72 5.30
CA ARG A 88 14.45 -15.36 5.42
C ARG A 88 14.64 -14.65 4.08
N ILE A 89 14.05 -13.46 3.96
CA ILE A 89 14.18 -12.56 2.80
C ILE A 89 14.71 -11.21 3.27
N TYR A 90 15.59 -10.61 2.50
CA TYR A 90 16.10 -9.25 2.73
C TYR A 90 15.51 -8.31 1.68
N LEU A 91 14.75 -7.30 2.12
CA LEU A 91 14.23 -6.25 1.24
C LEU A 91 15.15 -5.04 1.31
N THR A 92 16.23 -5.09 0.55
CA THR A 92 17.16 -3.96 0.42
C THR A 92 16.50 -2.80 -0.33
N SER A 93 16.68 -1.58 0.17
CA SER A 93 16.23 -0.35 -0.49
C SER A 93 14.71 -0.19 -0.62
N LEU A 94 13.94 -0.77 0.30
CA LEU A 94 12.50 -0.53 0.35
C LEU A 94 12.21 0.96 0.61
N PRO A 95 11.44 1.63 -0.27
CA PRO A 95 10.99 3.00 -0.06
C PRO A 95 10.35 3.21 1.31
N GLY A 96 10.93 4.12 2.11
CA GLY A 96 10.47 4.45 3.46
C GLY A 96 10.55 3.34 4.50
N GLY A 97 11.30 2.27 4.22
CA GLY A 97 11.83 1.35 5.22
C GLY A 97 10.78 0.50 5.94
N SER A 98 11.11 0.13 7.18
CA SER A 98 10.35 -0.81 8.02
C SER A 98 8.91 -0.38 8.26
N ASP A 99 8.68 0.93 8.44
CA ASP A 99 7.36 1.47 8.77
C ASP A 99 6.41 1.33 7.57
N ALA A 100 6.95 1.53 6.37
CA ALA A 100 6.24 1.27 5.12
C ALA A 100 5.88 -0.20 4.97
N PHE A 101 6.86 -1.07 5.23
CA PHE A 101 6.69 -2.51 5.15
C PHE A 101 5.63 -3.00 6.13
N GLU A 102 5.62 -2.49 7.37
CA GLU A 102 4.65 -2.88 8.38
C GLU A 102 3.21 -2.59 7.91
N LEU A 103 2.97 -1.43 7.30
CA LEU A 103 1.66 -1.09 6.74
C LEU A 103 1.28 -2.01 5.57
N ALA A 104 2.21 -2.27 4.66
CA ALA A 104 1.97 -3.19 3.55
C ALA A 104 1.71 -4.62 4.04
N ALA A 105 2.48 -5.10 5.02
CA ALA A 105 2.27 -6.39 5.65
C ALA A 105 0.89 -6.45 6.30
N LYS A 106 0.50 -5.46 7.13
CA LYS A 106 -0.85 -5.38 7.71
C LYS A 106 -1.94 -5.52 6.65
N PHE A 107 -1.80 -4.82 5.51
CA PHE A 107 -2.72 -4.97 4.39
C PHE A 107 -2.76 -6.41 3.85
N CYS A 108 -1.60 -7.05 3.69
CA CYS A 108 -1.53 -8.44 3.25
C CYS A 108 -2.26 -9.42 4.21
N TYR A 109 -2.33 -9.08 5.49
CA TYR A 109 -3.10 -9.81 6.52
C TYR A 109 -4.59 -9.42 6.57
N GLY A 110 -5.09 -8.65 5.60
CA GLY A 110 -6.48 -8.21 5.57
C GLY A 110 -6.81 -7.05 6.51
N VAL A 111 -5.81 -6.47 7.20
CA VAL A 111 -6.02 -5.29 8.04
C VAL A 111 -6.34 -4.09 7.15
N ASN A 112 -7.40 -3.37 7.49
CA ASN A 112 -7.75 -2.14 6.77
C ASN A 112 -6.76 -1.00 7.08
N VAL A 113 -5.78 -0.82 6.21
CA VAL A 113 -4.82 0.28 6.30
C VAL A 113 -5.50 1.61 5.93
N LYS A 114 -5.51 2.55 6.87
CA LYS A 114 -6.01 3.92 6.63
C LYS A 114 -4.99 4.73 5.81
N ILE A 115 -5.43 5.23 4.66
CA ILE A 115 -4.65 6.14 3.83
C ILE A 115 -4.87 7.59 4.30
N THR A 116 -3.80 8.35 4.38
CA THR A 116 -3.75 9.73 4.90
C THR A 116 -2.74 10.55 4.10
N ILE A 117 -2.82 11.87 4.21
CA ILE A 117 -1.83 12.80 3.62
C ILE A 117 -0.40 12.48 4.06
N SER A 118 -0.21 12.04 5.31
CA SER A 118 1.11 11.75 5.87
C SER A 118 1.74 10.44 5.38
N ASN A 119 0.94 9.47 4.92
CA ASN A 119 1.45 8.14 4.55
C ASN A 119 1.18 7.76 3.08
N VAL A 120 0.40 8.52 2.31
CA VAL A 120 0.01 8.12 0.94
C VAL A 120 1.21 7.93 0.02
N VAL A 121 2.22 8.79 0.08
CA VAL A 121 3.46 8.67 -0.74
C VAL A 121 4.22 7.41 -0.36
N LEU A 122 4.37 7.18 0.95
CA LEU A 122 5.02 6.01 1.51
C LEU A 122 4.36 4.72 1.02
N LEU A 123 3.03 4.66 1.15
CA LEU A 123 2.23 3.52 0.73
C LEU A 123 2.35 3.29 -0.78
N ARG A 124 2.23 4.36 -1.58
CA ARG A 124 2.34 4.29 -3.05
C ARG A 124 3.66 3.68 -3.50
N CYS A 125 4.78 4.18 -3.00
CA CYS A 125 6.09 3.66 -3.38
C CYS A 125 6.31 2.24 -2.87
N THR A 126 5.78 1.90 -1.68
CA THR A 126 5.91 0.57 -1.09
C THR A 126 5.10 -0.47 -1.84
N THR A 127 3.85 -0.19 -2.17
CA THR A 127 3.00 -1.10 -2.94
C THR A 127 3.57 -1.35 -4.33
N ARG A 128 4.09 -0.29 -4.96
CA ARG A 128 4.79 -0.37 -6.23
C ARG A 128 6.05 -1.24 -6.12
N PHE A 129 6.88 -1.00 -5.11
CA PHE A 129 8.08 -1.79 -4.86
C PHE A 129 7.72 -3.26 -4.63
N MET A 130 6.75 -3.53 -3.77
CA MET A 130 6.30 -4.90 -3.44
C MET A 130 5.51 -5.58 -4.56
N GLU A 131 5.27 -4.88 -5.68
CA GLU A 131 4.53 -5.38 -6.84
C GLU A 131 3.13 -5.88 -6.42
N MET A 132 2.45 -5.07 -5.60
CA MET A 132 1.06 -5.29 -5.19
C MET A 132 0.14 -4.71 -6.28
N ILE A 133 -0.08 -5.49 -7.35
CA ILE A 133 -0.83 -5.08 -8.55
C ILE A 133 -2.24 -5.70 -8.62
N GLU A 134 -3.10 -5.17 -9.49
CA GLU A 134 -4.54 -5.52 -9.61
C GLU A 134 -4.81 -7.00 -9.91
N ASP A 135 -3.95 -7.67 -10.70
CA ASP A 135 -4.06 -9.10 -11.07
C ASP A 135 -3.97 -10.07 -9.87
N ILE A 136 -3.78 -9.54 -8.67
CA ILE A 136 -3.49 -10.29 -7.45
C ILE A 136 -4.65 -10.22 -6.42
N SER A 137 -5.35 -9.09 -6.30
CA SER A 137 -6.48 -8.93 -5.35
C SER A 137 -7.39 -7.76 -5.73
N GLU A 138 -8.71 -8.01 -5.74
CA GLU A 138 -9.71 -6.96 -5.77
C GLU A 138 -9.48 -6.04 -4.54
N LYS A 139 -9.43 -4.72 -4.73
CA LYS A 139 -9.08 -3.70 -3.70
C LYS A 139 -7.61 -3.60 -3.31
N ASN A 140 -6.67 -3.86 -4.24
CA ASN A 140 -5.25 -3.68 -3.97
C ASN A 140 -4.90 -2.26 -3.44
N LEU A 141 -3.96 -2.19 -2.52
CA LEU A 141 -3.50 -0.97 -1.88
C LEU A 141 -2.94 0.04 -2.90
N GLU A 142 -2.37 -0.42 -4.03
CA GLU A 142 -1.94 0.45 -5.14
C GLU A 142 -3.11 1.30 -5.67
N ILE A 143 -4.24 0.68 -6.03
CA ILE A 143 -5.44 1.37 -6.53
C ILE A 143 -6.00 2.31 -5.46
N ARG A 144 -6.04 1.87 -4.20
CA ARG A 144 -6.52 2.72 -3.10
C ARG A 144 -5.69 3.99 -2.94
N THR A 145 -4.37 3.91 -3.14
CA THR A 145 -3.52 5.11 -3.13
C THR A 145 -3.79 6.01 -4.34
N GLU A 146 -4.04 5.47 -5.53
CA GLU A 146 -4.40 6.26 -6.73
C GLU A 146 -5.71 7.02 -6.55
N VAL A 147 -6.74 6.34 -6.06
CA VAL A 147 -8.03 6.96 -5.76
C VAL A 147 -7.85 8.07 -4.74
N PHE A 148 -7.06 7.84 -3.68
CA PHE A 148 -6.78 8.89 -2.69
C PHE A 148 -6.04 10.09 -3.30
N PHE A 149 -5.07 9.87 -4.19
CA PHE A 149 -4.42 10.96 -4.93
C PHE A 149 -5.43 11.75 -5.75
N LYS A 150 -6.27 11.06 -6.52
CA LYS A 150 -7.26 11.67 -7.41
C LYS A 150 -8.33 12.47 -6.67
N ASP A 151 -8.85 11.92 -5.57
CA ASP A 151 -10.06 12.44 -4.92
C ASP A 151 -9.73 13.39 -3.75
N VAL A 152 -8.58 13.22 -3.09
CA VAL A 152 -8.23 13.98 -1.86
C VAL A 152 -7.03 14.89 -2.05
N VAL A 153 -5.99 14.42 -2.76
CA VAL A 153 -4.74 15.18 -2.90
C VAL A 153 -4.85 16.21 -4.01
N PHE A 154 -5.11 15.77 -5.23
CA PHE A 154 -5.07 16.63 -6.41
C PHE A 154 -6.12 17.75 -6.44
N PRO A 155 -7.34 17.58 -5.90
CA PRO A 155 -8.32 18.68 -5.89
C PRO A 155 -7.99 19.80 -4.89
N ASN A 156 -7.03 19.59 -3.97
CA ASN A 156 -6.74 20.53 -2.89
C ASN A 156 -5.26 20.95 -2.89
N ILE A 157 -5.00 22.25 -3.07
CA ILE A 157 -3.63 22.80 -3.16
C ILE A 157 -2.84 22.53 -1.87
N SER A 158 -3.44 22.77 -0.70
CA SER A 158 -2.77 22.56 0.60
C SER A 158 -2.36 21.10 0.80
N ASN A 159 -3.22 20.16 0.43
CA ASN A 159 -2.91 18.73 0.45
C ASN A 159 -1.80 18.40 -0.55
N SER A 160 -1.88 18.90 -1.78
CA SER A 160 -0.86 18.68 -2.81
C SER A 160 0.52 19.20 -2.39
N ILE A 161 0.61 20.38 -1.77
CA ILE A 161 1.85 20.93 -1.22
C ILE A 161 2.38 20.05 -0.08
N SER A 162 1.50 19.65 0.85
CA SER A 162 1.88 18.80 1.98
C SER A 162 2.45 17.46 1.51
N VAL A 163 1.84 16.87 0.49
CA VAL A 163 2.30 15.61 -0.13
C VAL A 163 3.60 15.81 -0.90
N LEU A 164 3.75 16.91 -1.64
CA LEU A 164 4.97 17.25 -2.37
C LEU A 164 6.17 17.39 -1.42
N TYR A 165 5.99 18.05 -0.27
CA TYR A 165 7.01 18.13 0.77
C TYR A 165 7.41 16.75 1.29
N ARG A 166 6.45 15.82 1.45
CA ARG A 166 6.76 14.44 1.86
C ARG A 166 7.53 13.66 0.78
N CYS A 167 7.28 13.92 -0.50
CA CYS A 167 8.06 13.34 -1.59
C CYS A 167 9.56 13.70 -1.49
N GLU A 168 9.89 14.93 -1.09
CA GLU A 168 11.28 15.36 -0.88
C GLU A 168 11.95 14.58 0.25
N THR A 169 11.23 14.31 1.35
CA THR A 169 11.78 13.57 2.50
C THR A 169 12.04 12.09 2.21
N LEU A 170 11.42 11.53 1.17
CA LEU A 170 11.56 10.13 0.78
C LEU A 170 12.53 10.02 -0.41
N GLN A 171 13.81 9.74 -0.13
CA GLN A 171 14.88 9.61 -1.15
C GLN A 171 14.53 8.66 -2.32
N SER A 172 13.63 7.71 -2.10
CA SER A 172 13.18 6.72 -3.08
C SER A 172 12.09 7.18 -4.04
N VAL A 173 11.40 8.30 -3.76
CA VAL A 173 10.33 8.84 -4.64
C VAL A 173 10.92 9.40 -5.95
N SER A 174 12.23 9.66 -5.97
CA SER A 174 13.00 10.10 -7.16
C SER A 174 12.79 9.20 -8.40
N LYS A 175 12.44 7.92 -8.23
CA LYS A 175 12.16 7.01 -9.35
C LYS A 175 10.71 7.05 -9.84
N GLU A 176 9.78 7.63 -9.08
CA GLU A 176 8.43 7.95 -9.54
C GLU A 176 8.41 9.33 -10.21
N VAL A 177 9.16 9.46 -11.32
CA VAL A 177 9.31 10.70 -12.11
C VAL A 177 7.95 11.33 -12.47
N ASN A 178 6.87 10.54 -12.47
CA ASN A 178 5.52 11.01 -12.75
C ASN A 178 4.83 11.69 -11.54
N LEU A 179 5.02 11.23 -10.29
CA LEU A 179 4.22 11.72 -9.17
C LEU A 179 4.54 13.17 -8.79
N VAL A 180 5.83 13.52 -8.66
CA VAL A 180 6.27 14.88 -8.31
C VAL A 180 5.83 15.87 -9.39
N SER A 181 6.01 15.52 -10.66
CA SER A 181 5.56 16.35 -11.80
C SER A 181 4.04 16.54 -11.79
N GLN A 182 3.27 15.48 -11.55
CA GLN A 182 1.81 15.57 -11.42
C GLN A 182 1.38 16.50 -10.28
N LEU A 183 2.03 16.43 -9.12
CA LEU A 183 1.75 17.32 -7.98
C LEU A 183 2.02 18.77 -8.34
N ILE A 184 3.19 19.06 -8.95
CA ILE A 184 3.54 20.43 -9.38
C ILE A 184 2.51 20.95 -10.39
N ASN A 185 2.22 20.19 -11.45
CA ASN A 185 1.24 20.58 -12.46
C ASN A 185 -0.15 20.80 -11.86
N THR A 186 -0.56 19.95 -10.93
CA THR A 186 -1.82 20.09 -10.21
C THR A 186 -1.87 21.37 -9.38
N ILE A 187 -0.80 21.67 -8.63
CA ILE A 187 -0.70 22.91 -7.85
C ILE A 187 -0.81 24.13 -8.76
N VAL A 188 -0.05 24.15 -9.87
CA VAL A 188 -0.09 25.24 -10.85
C VAL A 188 -1.51 25.40 -11.42
N ASN A 189 -2.11 24.32 -11.89
CA ASN A 189 -3.45 24.36 -12.50
C ASN A 189 -4.52 24.83 -11.52
N ASN A 190 -4.48 24.38 -10.27
CA ASN A 190 -5.45 24.80 -9.26
C ASN A 190 -5.23 26.25 -8.84
N ALA A 191 -3.98 26.70 -8.68
CA ALA A 191 -3.67 28.10 -8.39
C ALA A 191 -4.15 29.03 -9.52
N CYS A 192 -3.96 28.65 -10.78
CA CYS A 192 -4.48 29.38 -11.93
C CYS A 192 -6.02 29.43 -11.93
N LYS A 193 -6.70 28.32 -11.61
CA LYS A 193 -8.18 28.28 -11.51
C LYS A 193 -8.69 29.20 -10.38
N GLU A 194 -8.04 29.20 -9.22
CA GLU A 194 -8.39 30.09 -8.11
C GLU A 194 -8.18 31.58 -8.48
N GLN A 195 -7.10 31.90 -9.19
CA GLN A 195 -6.89 33.26 -9.68
C GLN A 195 -7.95 33.68 -10.70
N LEU A 196 -8.31 32.82 -11.65
CA LEU A 196 -9.34 33.11 -12.64
C LEU A 196 -10.71 33.34 -11.99
N THR A 197 -11.13 32.46 -11.08
CA THR A 197 -12.41 32.61 -10.35
C THR A 197 -12.45 33.90 -9.52
N SER A 198 -11.35 34.25 -8.84
CA SER A 198 -11.26 35.52 -8.12
C SER A 198 -11.29 36.74 -9.05
N GLY A 199 -10.70 36.65 -10.25
CA GLY A 199 -10.73 37.68 -11.28
C GLY A 199 -12.13 37.93 -11.84
N PHE A 200 -12.88 36.86 -12.11
CA PHE A 200 -14.28 36.97 -12.58
C PHE A 200 -15.19 37.59 -11.51
N SER A 201 -15.05 37.20 -10.24
CA SER A 201 -15.84 37.79 -9.15
C SER A 201 -15.63 39.30 -8.98
N LYS A 202 -14.43 39.81 -9.31
CA LYS A 202 -14.13 41.25 -9.32
C LYS A 202 -14.75 41.98 -10.51
N LEU A 203 -15.00 41.30 -11.63
CA LEU A 203 -15.60 41.91 -12.82
C LEU A 203 -17.14 41.98 -12.72
N GLU A 204 -17.79 40.99 -12.12
CA GLU A 204 -19.25 41.00 -11.93
C GLU A 204 -19.72 42.13 -10.98
N TYR A 205 -18.92 42.50 -9.98
CA TYR A 205 -19.22 43.61 -9.08
C TYR A 205 -19.08 45.01 -9.70
N ASN A 206 -18.46 45.12 -10.88
CA ASN A 206 -18.22 46.41 -11.55
C ASN A 206 -19.30 46.78 -12.57
N PHE A 207 -20.34 45.94 -12.77
CA PHE A 207 -21.48 46.32 -13.59
C PHE A 207 -22.43 47.21 -12.78
N PRO A 208 -22.64 48.49 -13.15
CA PRO A 208 -23.60 49.34 -12.45
C PRO A 208 -25.01 48.76 -12.57
N PRO A 209 -25.85 48.87 -11.53
CA PRO A 209 -27.25 48.44 -11.60
C PRO A 209 -27.94 49.13 -12.79
N ARG A 210 -28.69 48.39 -13.60
CA ARG A 210 -29.51 49.01 -14.65
C ARG A 210 -30.50 49.98 -13.97
N PRO A 211 -30.63 51.22 -14.45
CA PRO A 211 -31.59 52.15 -13.89
C PRO A 211 -33.00 51.56 -14.05
N VAL A 212 -33.72 51.47 -12.93
CA VAL A 212 -35.11 51.06 -12.89
C VAL A 212 -35.92 52.19 -13.54
N GLN A 213 -36.55 51.90 -14.68
CA GLN A 213 -37.55 52.77 -15.31
C GLN A 213 -38.94 52.48 -14.74
#